data_AF-A0A2N3EHC3-F1
#
_entry.id   AF-A0A2N3EHC3-F1
#
_cell.length_a   1.000
_cell.length_b   1.000
_cell.length_c   1.000
_cell.angle_alpha   90.00
_cell.angle_beta   90.00
_cell.angle_gamma   90.00
#
_symmetry.space_group_name_H-M   'P 1'
#
loop_
_entity.id
_entity.type
_entity.pdbx_description
1 polymer ?
#
loop_
_entity_poly.entity_id
_entity_poly.type
_entity_poly.pdbx_seq_one_letter_code
_entity_poly.pdbx_strand_id
1 'polypeptide(L)'
;MTDPVQRALEHLGQLCPQGVDDVSHPITLNFHPDIVVGGNLVIELLAHHGIYRSQFETGTSSGGLTAYRGGDRWKWESRIFGGAYDEGPPSLRPKYGALNYRHDPVGGARRFGSCHLRLAPNVHSRTSFCYPDSYLEPRDFAVGYVAPLIALAEVNELALDLWLDNCIEAHVHGPLSVAEDVEAVVLDPSFRSTAIERAAASLGCSVEWHDGFRLSLDRLADCEVYRGAAAADAITRIAEDGLVTPAILWRTRDRLLDYQTAKWVWHCIARYGHI
;
A
#
# COMPACT_ATOMS: atom_id res chain seq x y z
N MET A 1 32.10 -4.01 -3.40
CA MET A 1 31.03 -3.59 -4.34
C MET A 1 30.08 -2.72 -3.53
N THR A 2 29.72 -1.54 -4.03
CA THR A 2 28.80 -0.63 -3.33
C THR A 2 27.44 -1.32 -3.16
N ASP A 3 26.86 -1.20 -1.97
CA ASP A 3 25.53 -1.73 -1.62
C ASP A 3 24.47 -1.28 -2.66
N PRO A 4 23.66 -2.20 -3.24
CA PRO A 4 22.58 -1.85 -4.17
C PRO A 4 21.64 -0.76 -3.65
N VAL A 5 21.35 -0.74 -2.34
CA VAL A 5 20.49 0.28 -1.74
C VAL A 5 21.14 1.65 -1.82
N GLN A 6 22.40 1.76 -1.38
CA GLN A 6 23.16 3.00 -1.49
C GLN A 6 23.25 3.50 -2.93
N ARG A 7 23.55 2.61 -3.89
CA ARG A 7 23.61 2.96 -5.32
C ARG A 7 22.30 3.52 -5.85
N ALA A 8 21.17 2.93 -5.47
CA ALA A 8 19.85 3.39 -5.89
C ALA A 8 19.54 4.78 -5.34
N LEU A 9 19.80 5.01 -4.05
CA LEU A 9 19.55 6.30 -3.39
C LEU A 9 20.49 7.38 -3.91
N GLU A 10 21.76 7.08 -4.17
CA GLU A 10 22.72 8.01 -4.78
C GLU A 10 22.31 8.37 -6.21
N HIS A 11 21.88 7.39 -7.01
CA HIS A 11 21.40 7.64 -8.36
C HIS A 11 20.20 8.57 -8.37
N LEU A 12 19.19 8.28 -7.54
CA LEU A 12 17.98 9.10 -7.48
C LEU A 12 18.26 10.48 -6.87
N GLY A 13 19.11 10.55 -5.84
CA GLY A 13 19.50 11.78 -5.17
C GLY A 13 20.15 12.80 -6.10
N GLN A 14 20.84 12.37 -7.16
CA GLN A 14 21.37 13.26 -8.21
C GLN A 14 20.28 13.99 -9.00
N LEU A 15 19.06 13.46 -9.00
CA LEU A 15 17.91 13.98 -9.72
C LEU A 15 16.95 14.75 -8.81
N CYS A 16 17.09 14.60 -7.49
CA CYS A 16 16.16 15.15 -6.51
C CYS A 16 16.52 16.60 -6.12
N PRO A 17 15.50 17.45 -5.87
CA PRO A 17 15.70 18.73 -5.19
C PRO A 17 16.41 18.54 -3.85
N GLN A 18 17.20 19.54 -3.45
CA GLN A 18 17.89 19.56 -2.17
C GLN A 18 17.16 20.48 -1.19
N GLY A 19 17.07 20.07 0.07
CA GLY A 19 16.38 20.82 1.12
C GLY A 19 16.29 20.00 2.40
N VAL A 20 15.58 20.55 3.38
CA VAL A 20 15.27 19.89 4.65
C VAL A 20 13.82 20.19 4.96
N ASP A 21 13.05 19.16 5.31
CA ASP A 21 11.68 19.34 5.80
C ASP A 21 11.70 19.72 7.28
N ASP A 22 10.86 20.68 7.67
CA ASP A 22 10.70 21.07 9.07
C ASP A 22 9.93 20.00 9.89
N VAL A 23 9.16 19.16 9.20
CA VAL A 23 8.29 18.14 9.79
C VAL A 23 8.50 16.81 9.08
N SER A 24 8.64 15.73 9.85
CA SER A 24 8.65 14.37 9.33
C SER A 24 7.22 13.82 9.28
N HIS A 25 6.82 13.23 8.15
CA HIS A 25 5.51 12.60 7.98
C HIS A 25 5.64 11.07 8.00
N PRO A 26 4.67 10.32 8.58
CA PRO A 26 4.75 8.88 8.65
C PRO A 26 4.80 8.21 7.27
N ILE A 27 5.55 7.11 7.15
CA ILE A 27 5.48 6.21 6.01
C ILE A 27 4.55 5.05 6.36
N THR A 28 3.61 4.73 5.48
CA THR A 28 2.65 3.64 5.69
C THR A 28 2.65 2.63 4.55
N LEU A 29 2.59 1.35 4.88
CA LEU A 29 2.44 0.24 3.93
C LEU A 29 1.04 -0.33 4.06
N ASN A 30 0.13 0.08 3.18
CA ASN A 30 -1.24 -0.44 3.13
C ASN A 30 -1.26 -1.87 2.58
N PHE A 31 -1.98 -2.77 3.23
CA PHE A 31 -2.16 -4.16 2.82
C PHE A 31 -3.53 -4.72 3.25
N HIS A 32 -3.92 -5.84 2.68
CA HIS A 32 -5.09 -6.62 3.12
C HIS A 32 -4.63 -7.79 4.00
N PRO A 33 -4.96 -7.81 5.30
CA PRO A 33 -4.47 -8.83 6.23
C PRO A 33 -5.11 -10.20 6.00
N ASP A 34 -6.30 -10.25 5.40
CA ASP A 34 -7.19 -11.38 5.22
C ASP A 34 -7.06 -12.11 3.87
N ILE A 35 -6.18 -11.64 2.99
CA ILE A 35 -5.90 -12.39 1.75
C ILE A 35 -5.19 -13.70 2.12
N VAL A 36 -5.69 -14.81 1.59
CA VAL A 36 -5.09 -16.13 1.75
C VAL A 36 -3.98 -16.33 0.72
N VAL A 37 -2.77 -16.64 1.19
CA VAL A 37 -1.60 -16.98 0.38
C VAL A 37 -1.02 -18.30 0.88
N GLY A 38 -0.99 -19.31 0.02
CA GLY A 38 -0.48 -20.63 0.41
C GLY A 38 -1.22 -21.25 1.61
N GLY A 39 -2.53 -20.98 1.73
CA GLY A 39 -3.37 -21.50 2.82
C GLY A 39 -3.32 -20.71 4.14
N ASN A 40 -2.53 -19.65 4.23
CA ASN A 40 -2.42 -18.81 5.44
C ASN A 40 -2.82 -17.37 5.12
N LEU A 41 -3.30 -16.62 6.10
CA LEU A 41 -3.58 -15.19 5.93
C LEU A 41 -2.28 -14.40 5.82
N VAL A 42 -2.27 -13.30 5.05
CA VAL A 42 -1.10 -12.42 4.93
C VAL A 42 -0.59 -11.97 6.31
N ILE A 43 -1.49 -11.63 7.24
CA ILE A 43 -1.11 -11.22 8.60
C ILE A 43 -0.45 -12.35 9.41
N GLU A 44 -0.87 -13.60 9.20
CA GLU A 44 -0.29 -14.78 9.86
C GLU A 44 1.11 -15.05 9.33
N LEU A 45 1.30 -14.93 8.01
CA LEU A 45 2.61 -15.03 7.37
C LEU A 45 3.55 -13.92 7.87
N LEU A 46 3.04 -12.69 8.03
CA LEU A 46 3.83 -11.58 8.55
C LEU A 46 4.24 -11.82 10.01
N ALA A 47 3.31 -12.28 10.86
CA ALA A 47 3.58 -12.62 12.26
C ALA A 47 4.57 -13.78 12.40
N HIS A 48 4.46 -14.80 11.55
CA HIS A 48 5.36 -15.96 11.58
C HIS A 48 6.77 -15.63 11.08
N HIS A 49 6.90 -14.83 10.02
CA HIS A 49 8.20 -14.56 9.39
C HIS A 49 8.89 -13.31 9.94
N GLY A 50 8.14 -12.35 10.50
CA GLY A 50 8.67 -11.08 11.00
C GLY A 50 9.25 -10.16 9.92
N ILE A 51 9.09 -10.49 8.63
CA ILE A 51 9.64 -9.75 7.49
C ILE A 51 8.53 -9.43 6.50
N TYR A 52 8.41 -8.15 6.12
CA TYR A 52 7.55 -7.73 5.02
C TYR A 52 8.27 -7.90 3.69
N ARG A 53 7.72 -8.74 2.81
CA ARG A 53 8.35 -9.14 1.55
C ARG A 53 7.73 -8.46 0.34
N SER A 54 8.55 -8.21 -0.67
CA SER A 54 8.11 -7.63 -1.94
C SER A 54 7.43 -8.68 -2.83
N GLN A 55 6.74 -8.22 -3.87
CA GLN A 55 6.15 -9.07 -4.90
C GLN A 55 7.19 -9.98 -5.59
N PHE A 56 8.45 -9.55 -5.71
CA PHE A 56 9.53 -10.38 -6.29
C PHE A 56 9.83 -11.61 -5.43
N GLU A 57 9.50 -11.58 -4.15
CA GLU A 57 9.74 -12.69 -3.21
C GLU A 57 8.48 -13.55 -3.04
N THR A 58 7.29 -12.95 -3.10
CA THR A 58 6.03 -13.63 -2.76
C THR A 58 5.22 -14.06 -3.98
N GLY A 59 5.39 -13.39 -5.12
CA GLY A 59 4.50 -13.55 -6.27
C GLY A 59 3.09 -13.01 -6.05
N THR A 60 2.84 -12.27 -4.96
CA THR A 60 1.51 -11.74 -4.58
C THR A 60 1.49 -10.21 -4.56
N SER A 61 0.33 -9.60 -4.82
CA SER A 61 0.16 -8.13 -4.82
C SER A 61 -1.33 -7.75 -4.83
N SER A 62 -1.64 -6.53 -4.36
CA SER A 62 -2.93 -5.85 -4.59
C SER A 62 -2.98 -5.12 -5.97
N GLY A 63 -1.83 -5.09 -6.68
CA GLY A 63 -1.65 -4.53 -8.01
C GLY A 63 -1.53 -5.59 -9.11
N GLY A 64 -0.84 -5.25 -10.21
CA GLY A 64 -0.52 -6.20 -11.30
C GLY A 64 0.66 -7.10 -10.96
N LEU A 65 0.65 -8.36 -11.45
CA LEU A 65 1.72 -9.35 -11.25
C LEU A 65 2.85 -9.22 -12.29
N THR A 66 3.62 -8.13 -12.22
CA THR A 66 4.66 -7.81 -13.22
C THR A 66 6.08 -7.74 -12.67
N ALA A 67 6.30 -8.15 -11.41
CA ALA A 67 7.60 -8.22 -10.75
C ALA A 67 8.40 -9.48 -11.13
N TYR A 68 8.83 -9.56 -12.38
CA TYR A 68 9.77 -10.57 -12.88
C TYR A 68 10.68 -9.91 -13.92
N ARG A 69 11.83 -10.53 -14.23
CA ARG A 69 12.79 -9.95 -15.20
C ARG A 69 12.09 -9.69 -16.54
N GLY A 70 12.11 -8.43 -16.99
CA GLY A 70 11.43 -7.99 -18.22
C GLY A 70 9.95 -7.64 -18.08
N GLY A 71 9.32 -7.88 -16.93
CA GLY A 71 7.98 -7.39 -16.61
C GLY A 71 7.97 -5.88 -16.33
N ASP A 72 6.79 -5.26 -16.34
CA ASP A 72 6.63 -3.81 -16.22
C ASP A 72 7.23 -3.25 -14.92
N ARG A 73 7.00 -3.93 -13.78
CA ARG A 73 7.58 -3.51 -12.51
C ARG A 73 9.10 -3.58 -12.51
N TRP A 74 9.66 -4.63 -13.09
CA TRP A 74 11.10 -4.72 -13.23
C TRP A 74 11.67 -3.58 -14.10
N LYS A 75 10.99 -3.25 -15.21
CA LYS A 75 11.43 -2.17 -16.12
C LYS A 75 11.41 -0.80 -15.46
N TRP A 76 10.32 -0.44 -14.77
CA TRP A 76 10.28 0.87 -14.11
C TRP A 76 11.23 0.93 -12.92
N GLU A 77 11.41 -0.15 -12.14
CA GLU A 77 12.38 -0.16 -11.03
C GLU A 77 13.82 -0.04 -11.58
N SER A 78 14.14 -0.71 -12.68
CA SER A 78 15.44 -0.56 -13.35
C SER A 78 15.66 0.88 -13.82
N ARG A 79 14.65 1.51 -14.44
CA ARG A 79 14.70 2.90 -14.89
C ARG A 79 14.85 3.89 -13.74
N ILE A 80 14.02 3.77 -12.70
CA ILE A 80 13.97 4.72 -11.56
C ILE A 80 15.24 4.61 -10.71
N PHE A 81 15.76 3.40 -10.50
CA PHE A 81 16.88 3.16 -9.58
C PHE A 81 18.21 2.89 -10.30
N GLY A 82 18.35 3.29 -11.57
CA GLY A 82 19.61 3.19 -12.32
C GLY A 82 20.14 1.76 -12.44
N GLY A 83 19.25 0.77 -12.56
CA GLY A 83 19.58 -0.65 -12.65
C GLY A 83 20.23 -1.23 -11.38
N ALA A 84 20.17 -0.53 -10.23
CA ALA A 84 20.85 -0.95 -9.01
C ALA A 84 20.47 -2.36 -8.54
N TYR A 85 19.24 -2.79 -8.80
CA TYR A 85 18.67 -4.07 -8.35
C TYR A 85 18.62 -5.16 -9.43
N ASP A 86 19.04 -4.90 -10.67
CA ASP A 86 18.77 -5.79 -11.81
C ASP A 86 19.40 -7.17 -11.65
N GLU A 87 20.60 -7.21 -11.07
CA GLU A 87 21.34 -8.45 -10.75
C GLU A 87 21.38 -8.74 -9.23
N GLY A 88 20.62 -7.98 -8.43
CA GLY A 88 20.57 -8.11 -6.98
C GLY A 88 19.50 -9.09 -6.48
N PRO A 89 19.60 -9.57 -5.22
CA PRO A 89 18.57 -10.41 -4.63
C PRO A 89 17.24 -9.65 -4.48
N PRO A 90 16.08 -10.33 -4.69
CA PRO A 90 14.74 -9.76 -4.52
C PRO A 90 14.50 -9.04 -3.19
N SER A 91 15.10 -9.51 -2.10
CA SER A 91 14.91 -8.94 -0.75
C SER A 91 15.43 -7.50 -0.62
N LEU A 92 16.37 -7.09 -1.47
CA LEU A 92 16.89 -5.71 -1.49
C LEU A 92 16.00 -4.75 -2.29
N ARG A 93 15.12 -5.26 -3.14
CA ARG A 93 14.21 -4.43 -3.94
C ARG A 93 13.23 -3.66 -3.06
N PRO A 94 12.75 -2.50 -3.51
CA PRO A 94 11.91 -1.64 -2.70
C PRO A 94 10.57 -2.28 -2.34
N LYS A 95 10.14 -2.06 -1.10
CA LYS A 95 8.76 -2.28 -0.65
C LYS A 95 7.97 -0.99 -0.89
N TYR A 96 6.79 -1.13 -1.46
CA TYR A 96 5.97 0.01 -1.87
C TYR A 96 5.00 0.39 -0.76
N GLY A 97 4.92 1.67 -0.47
CA GLY A 97 3.99 2.29 0.47
C GLY A 97 3.69 3.72 0.05
N ALA A 98 3.32 4.58 1.00
CA ALA A 98 3.16 6.00 0.74
C ALA A 98 3.59 6.86 1.92
N LEU A 99 3.96 8.10 1.61
CA LEU A 99 4.10 9.17 2.59
C LEU A 99 2.69 9.60 3.05
N ASN A 100 2.36 9.36 4.31
CA ASN A 100 1.08 9.74 4.90
C ASN A 100 1.10 11.21 5.36
N TYR A 101 1.35 12.14 4.43
CA TYR A 101 1.48 13.57 4.71
C TYR A 101 0.16 14.22 5.17
N ARG A 102 -0.98 13.61 4.81
CA ARG A 102 -2.32 14.05 5.25
C ARG A 102 -2.70 13.53 6.65
N HIS A 103 -1.83 12.73 7.28
CA HIS A 103 -2.10 12.07 8.56
C HIS A 103 -3.42 11.30 8.56
N ASP A 104 -3.70 10.62 7.44
CA ASP A 104 -4.91 9.86 7.24
C ASP A 104 -4.91 8.63 8.18
N PRO A 105 -5.95 8.43 9.02
CA PRO A 105 -6.00 7.31 9.94
C PRO A 105 -6.00 5.94 9.25
N VAL A 106 -6.35 5.86 7.96
CA VAL A 106 -6.26 4.60 7.18
C VAL A 106 -4.97 4.46 6.37
N GLY A 107 -4.02 5.39 6.51
CA GLY A 107 -2.72 5.37 5.84
C GLY A 107 -2.73 6.09 4.49
N GLY A 108 -1.54 6.34 3.96
CA GLY A 108 -1.31 7.18 2.79
C GLY A 108 -1.72 6.57 1.44
N ALA A 109 -2.10 5.28 1.39
CA ALA A 109 -2.39 4.58 0.14
C ALA A 109 -3.59 3.61 0.25
N ARG A 110 -4.76 4.15 0.60
CA ARG A 110 -6.03 3.40 0.79
C ARG A 110 -6.30 2.36 -0.30
N ARG A 111 -5.94 2.67 -1.55
CA ARG A 111 -6.11 1.78 -2.71
C ARG A 111 -5.55 0.37 -2.51
N PHE A 112 -4.49 0.20 -1.71
CA PHE A 112 -3.76 -1.07 -1.63
C PHE A 112 -4.09 -1.94 -0.42
N GLY A 113 -4.90 -1.44 0.51
CA GLY A 113 -5.19 -2.20 1.71
C GLY A 113 -6.12 -1.53 2.70
N SER A 114 -6.91 -2.36 3.37
CA SER A 114 -7.80 -1.99 4.47
C SER A 114 -7.08 -1.82 5.80
N CYS A 115 -5.82 -2.20 5.90
CA CYS A 115 -4.98 -2.02 7.08
C CYS A 115 -3.63 -1.48 6.63
N HIS A 116 -2.81 -0.97 7.57
CA HIS A 116 -1.46 -0.56 7.23
C HIS A 116 -0.46 -0.81 8.35
N LEU A 117 0.81 -0.95 7.96
CA LEU A 117 1.93 -0.81 8.88
C LEU A 117 2.35 0.65 8.90
N ARG A 118 2.49 1.24 10.09
CA ARG A 118 3.16 2.53 10.28
C ARG A 118 4.63 2.27 10.59
N LEU A 119 5.51 2.81 9.76
CA LEU A 119 6.93 2.54 9.86
C LEU A 119 7.63 3.46 10.85
N ALA A 120 8.72 2.97 11.43
CA ALA A 120 9.56 3.70 12.35
C ALA A 120 10.39 4.79 11.64
N PRO A 121 10.75 5.91 12.34
CA PRO A 121 11.45 7.04 11.73
C PRO A 121 12.78 6.69 11.06
N ASN A 122 13.49 5.66 11.54
CA ASN A 122 14.75 5.20 10.94
C ASN A 122 14.58 4.73 9.48
N VAL A 123 13.36 4.36 9.06
CA VAL A 123 13.11 3.92 7.69
C VAL A 123 13.21 5.07 6.67
N HIS A 124 13.04 6.33 7.10
CA HIS A 124 13.17 7.49 6.21
C HIS A 124 14.52 7.56 5.51
N SER A 125 15.61 7.22 6.20
CA SER A 125 16.97 7.34 5.63
C SER A 125 17.24 6.39 4.46
N ARG A 126 16.38 5.39 4.27
CA ARG A 126 16.45 4.41 3.17
C ARG A 126 15.19 4.38 2.32
N THR A 127 14.41 5.46 2.35
CA THR A 127 13.19 5.59 1.55
C THR A 127 13.39 6.66 0.48
N SER A 128 13.01 6.34 -0.75
CA SER A 128 12.78 7.36 -1.78
C SER A 128 11.29 7.53 -2.04
N PHE A 129 10.91 8.65 -2.63
CA PHE A 129 9.53 8.99 -2.91
C PHE A 129 9.36 9.48 -4.34
N CYS A 130 8.15 9.36 -4.88
CA CYS A 130 7.79 9.98 -6.14
C CYS A 130 6.34 10.48 -6.16
N TYR A 131 6.06 11.40 -7.06
CA TYR A 131 4.70 11.82 -7.39
C TYR A 131 4.59 12.06 -8.91
N PRO A 132 3.55 11.54 -9.60
CA PRO A 132 2.58 10.55 -9.12
C PRO A 132 3.23 9.16 -8.86
N ASP A 133 2.42 8.10 -8.72
CA ASP A 133 2.93 6.74 -8.52
C ASP A 133 3.82 6.22 -9.68
N SER A 134 4.64 5.20 -9.44
CA SER A 134 5.58 4.64 -10.42
C SER A 134 4.94 4.18 -11.73
N TYR A 135 3.66 3.81 -11.70
CA TYR A 135 2.94 3.34 -12.88
C TYR A 135 2.67 4.48 -13.86
N LEU A 136 2.51 5.71 -13.37
CA LEU A 136 2.27 6.92 -14.16
C LEU A 136 3.56 7.58 -14.70
N GLU A 137 4.69 6.87 -14.64
CA GLU A 137 6.00 7.33 -15.14
C GLU A 137 6.42 8.72 -14.59
N PRO A 138 6.54 8.85 -13.25
CA PRO A 138 6.79 10.13 -12.60
C PRO A 138 8.15 10.69 -12.98
N ARG A 139 8.27 12.00 -12.89
CA ARG A 139 9.52 12.75 -13.09
C ARG A 139 10.00 13.41 -11.80
N ASP A 140 9.10 13.57 -10.83
CA ASP A 140 9.36 14.22 -9.57
C ASP A 140 9.64 13.16 -8.51
N PHE A 141 10.84 13.24 -7.94
CA PHE A 141 11.36 12.31 -6.95
C PHE A 141 11.92 13.05 -5.75
N ALA A 142 11.97 12.37 -4.62
CA ALA A 142 12.63 12.84 -3.41
C ALA A 142 13.40 11.73 -2.71
N VAL A 143 14.54 12.10 -2.14
CA VAL A 143 15.28 11.32 -1.15
C VAL A 143 15.51 12.27 0.03
N GLY A 144 14.80 12.05 1.13
CA GLY A 144 14.80 12.97 2.28
C GLY A 144 13.80 14.12 2.14
N TYR A 145 14.10 15.12 1.30
CA TYR A 145 13.30 16.38 1.18
C TYR A 145 12.02 16.20 0.34
N VAL A 146 10.88 16.03 1.01
CA VAL A 146 9.59 15.66 0.37
C VAL A 146 8.65 16.84 0.13
N ALA A 147 8.87 18.02 0.71
CA ALA A 147 8.00 19.19 0.53
C ALA A 147 7.62 19.52 -0.94
N PRO A 148 8.52 19.41 -1.94
CA PRO A 148 8.14 19.63 -3.33
C PRO A 148 7.09 18.65 -3.84
N LEU A 149 7.16 17.38 -3.44
CA LEU A 149 6.16 16.37 -3.82
C LEU A 149 4.81 16.63 -3.14
N ILE A 150 4.83 17.12 -1.89
CA ILE A 150 3.62 17.53 -1.17
C ILE A 150 2.91 18.66 -1.91
N ALA A 151 3.66 19.69 -2.32
CA ALA A 151 3.09 20.80 -3.08
C ALA A 151 2.44 20.34 -4.40
N LEU A 152 3.07 19.40 -5.12
CA LEU A 152 2.48 18.81 -6.33
C LEU A 152 1.19 18.03 -6.04
N ALA A 153 1.19 17.22 -4.97
CA ALA A 153 0.04 16.43 -4.57
C ALA A 153 -1.13 17.28 -4.03
N GLU A 154 -0.85 18.44 -3.45
CA GLU A 154 -1.87 19.42 -3.02
C GLU A 154 -2.51 20.13 -4.21
N VAL A 155 -1.71 20.48 -5.22
CA VAL A 155 -2.23 21.06 -6.48
C VAL A 155 -3.04 20.03 -7.26
N ASN A 156 -2.57 18.78 -7.33
CA ASN A 156 -3.22 17.67 -8.03
C ASN A 156 -3.66 18.02 -9.47
N GLU A 157 -2.74 18.58 -10.25
CA GLU A 157 -2.98 19.00 -11.66
C GLU A 157 -3.43 17.83 -12.57
N LEU A 158 -3.06 16.61 -12.20
CA LEU A 158 -3.45 15.37 -12.90
C LEU A 158 -4.91 14.96 -12.63
N ALA A 159 -5.62 15.69 -11.75
CA ALA A 159 -6.99 15.39 -11.32
C ALA A 159 -7.16 13.94 -10.82
N LEU A 160 -6.15 13.43 -10.12
CA LEU A 160 -6.18 12.08 -9.54
C LEU A 160 -7.26 12.01 -8.46
N ASP A 161 -7.82 10.81 -8.29
CA ASP A 161 -8.71 10.49 -7.18
C ASP A 161 -8.02 10.82 -5.85
N LEU A 162 -8.53 11.83 -5.13
CA LEU A 162 -7.89 12.36 -3.92
C LEU A 162 -7.59 11.29 -2.88
N TRP A 163 -8.44 10.27 -2.78
CA TRP A 163 -8.35 9.25 -1.74
C TRP A 163 -7.69 7.96 -2.20
N LEU A 164 -7.80 7.62 -3.49
CA LEU A 164 -7.27 6.37 -4.02
C LEU A 164 -5.95 6.53 -4.76
N ASP A 165 -5.82 7.56 -5.59
CA ASP A 165 -4.75 7.63 -6.59
C ASP A 165 -3.81 8.84 -6.35
N ASN A 166 -4.24 9.87 -5.61
CA ASN A 166 -3.43 11.06 -5.28
C ASN A 166 -2.51 10.84 -4.06
N CYS A 167 -1.66 9.80 -4.11
CA CYS A 167 -0.67 9.50 -3.08
C CYS A 167 0.76 9.84 -3.52
N ILE A 168 1.61 10.16 -2.56
CA ILE A 168 3.07 10.25 -2.76
C ILE A 168 3.62 8.86 -2.46
N GLU A 169 4.01 8.14 -3.50
CA GLU A 169 4.48 6.75 -3.38
C GLU A 169 5.84 6.72 -2.67
N ALA A 170 6.00 5.77 -1.75
CA ALA A 170 7.22 5.54 -0.99
C ALA A 170 7.84 4.21 -1.39
N HIS A 171 9.15 4.22 -1.63
CA HIS A 171 9.98 3.07 -1.95
C HIS A 171 10.94 2.79 -0.80
N VAL A 172 10.59 1.83 0.06
CA VAL A 172 11.42 1.42 1.20
C VAL A 172 12.47 0.41 0.73
N HIS A 173 13.72 0.84 0.63
CA HIS A 173 14.82 0.05 0.08
C HIS A 173 15.46 -0.89 1.10
N GLY A 174 15.84 -2.10 0.68
CA GLY A 174 16.44 -3.10 1.59
C GLY A 174 15.43 -3.80 2.51
N PRO A 175 15.80 -4.86 3.26
CA PRO A 175 14.87 -5.69 4.02
C PRO A 175 13.98 -4.90 4.99
N LEU A 176 12.76 -5.36 5.27
CA LEU A 176 11.85 -4.68 6.20
C LEU A 176 11.45 -5.65 7.31
N SER A 177 12.03 -5.44 8.49
CA SER A 177 11.80 -6.21 9.71
C SER A 177 10.67 -5.59 10.52
N VAL A 178 9.68 -6.39 10.92
CA VAL A 178 8.60 -5.90 11.77
C VAL A 178 9.14 -5.43 13.12
N ALA A 179 10.12 -6.13 13.69
CA ALA A 179 10.66 -5.80 15.01
C ALA A 179 11.47 -4.49 15.04
N GLU A 180 12.08 -4.10 13.92
CA GLU A 180 12.98 -2.95 13.85
C GLU A 180 12.36 -1.75 13.11
N ASP A 181 11.51 -2.01 12.12
CA ASP A 181 11.06 -0.99 11.16
C ASP A 181 9.58 -0.62 11.31
N VAL A 182 8.82 -1.28 12.20
CA VAL A 182 7.37 -1.06 12.35
C VAL A 182 7.04 -0.61 13.77
N GLU A 183 6.45 0.57 13.90
CA GLU A 183 5.96 1.06 15.19
C GLU A 183 4.62 0.43 15.57
N ALA A 184 3.73 0.34 14.57
CA ALA A 184 2.37 -0.15 14.75
C ALA A 184 1.83 -0.83 13.50
N VAL A 185 1.01 -1.86 13.72
CA VAL A 185 0.02 -2.32 12.76
C VAL A 185 -1.33 -1.66 13.11
N VAL A 186 -1.95 -1.02 12.12
CA VAL A 186 -3.25 -0.34 12.28
C VAL A 186 -4.30 -1.13 11.50
N LEU A 187 -5.31 -1.62 12.20
CA LEU A 187 -6.31 -2.54 11.68
C LEU A 187 -7.69 -1.89 11.45
N ASP A 188 -8.44 -2.44 10.49
CA ASP A 188 -9.84 -2.11 10.29
C ASP A 188 -10.72 -2.79 11.36
N PRO A 189 -11.66 -2.06 12.01
CA PRO A 189 -12.53 -2.59 13.06
C PRO A 189 -13.33 -3.84 12.70
N SER A 190 -13.57 -4.12 11.42
CA SER A 190 -14.23 -5.36 10.97
C SER A 190 -13.44 -6.63 11.31
N PHE A 191 -12.17 -6.49 11.71
CA PHE A 191 -11.31 -7.60 12.14
C PHE A 191 -11.24 -7.82 13.65
N ARG A 192 -12.00 -7.06 14.45
CA ARG A 192 -12.11 -7.29 15.89
C ARG A 192 -12.67 -8.69 16.19
N SER A 193 -12.10 -9.33 17.20
CA SER A 193 -12.43 -10.70 17.65
C SER A 193 -12.21 -11.78 16.59
N THR A 194 -11.39 -11.53 15.57
CA THR A 194 -11.08 -12.49 14.50
C THR A 194 -9.69 -13.13 14.67
N ALA A 195 -9.34 -14.06 13.78
CA ALA A 195 -7.99 -14.61 13.71
C ALA A 195 -6.93 -13.54 13.38
N ILE A 196 -7.32 -12.48 12.67
CA ILE A 196 -6.43 -11.40 12.26
C ILE A 196 -5.96 -10.59 13.46
N GLU A 197 -6.86 -10.24 14.38
CA GLU A 197 -6.47 -9.55 15.62
C GLU A 197 -5.49 -10.39 16.44
N ARG A 198 -5.74 -11.70 16.55
CA ARG A 198 -4.84 -12.62 17.27
C ARG A 198 -3.46 -12.73 16.61
N ALA A 199 -3.42 -12.80 15.28
CA ALA A 199 -2.16 -12.83 14.54
C ALA A 199 -1.40 -11.50 14.67
N ALA A 200 -2.11 -10.36 14.59
CA ALA A 200 -1.53 -9.04 14.75
C ALA A 200 -0.89 -8.84 16.13
N ALA A 201 -1.51 -9.36 17.20
CA ALA A 201 -0.94 -9.33 18.55
C ALA A 201 0.40 -10.09 18.67
N SER A 202 0.71 -10.98 17.72
CA SER A 202 1.96 -11.74 17.69
C SER A 202 3.07 -11.09 16.86
N LEU A 203 2.83 -9.92 16.24
CA LEU A 203 3.82 -9.21 15.41
C LEU A 203 4.98 -8.59 16.21
N GLY A 204 4.78 -8.34 17.51
CA GLY A 204 5.77 -7.67 18.35
C GLY A 204 5.84 -6.15 18.22
N CYS A 205 4.85 -5.53 17.56
CA CYS A 205 4.66 -4.07 17.51
C CYS A 205 3.28 -3.66 18.07
N SER A 206 3.00 -2.36 18.16
CA SER A 206 1.72 -1.87 18.67
C SER A 206 0.57 -2.28 17.75
N VAL A 207 -0.57 -2.69 18.31
CA VAL A 207 -1.79 -2.96 17.55
C VAL A 207 -2.78 -1.83 17.79
N GLU A 208 -3.08 -1.08 16.73
CA GLU A 208 -3.97 0.08 16.73
C GLU A 208 -5.14 -0.15 15.78
N TRP A 209 -6.13 0.75 15.83
CA TRP A 209 -7.34 0.68 15.02
C TRP A 209 -7.67 2.05 14.46
N HIS A 210 -8.10 2.08 13.20
CA HIS A 210 -8.67 3.28 12.58
C HIS A 210 -10.20 3.23 12.58
N ASP A 211 -10.87 4.25 12.03
CA ASP A 211 -12.33 4.43 12.14
C ASP A 211 -13.15 3.39 11.35
N GLY A 212 -12.57 2.90 10.25
CA GLY A 212 -13.02 1.71 9.54
C GLY A 212 -13.76 2.00 8.24
N PHE A 213 -13.78 1.00 7.37
CA PHE A 213 -14.51 1.06 6.10
C PHE A 213 -15.85 0.33 6.19
N ARG A 214 -16.94 1.05 5.89
CA ARG A 214 -18.31 0.55 5.81
C ARG A 214 -19.01 1.19 4.61
N LEU A 215 -19.09 0.46 3.51
CA LEU A 215 -19.82 0.91 2.32
C LEU A 215 -21.30 0.62 2.47
N SER A 216 -22.14 1.67 2.52
CA SER A 216 -23.60 1.52 2.48
C SER A 216 -24.11 1.24 1.07
N LEU A 217 -25.13 0.40 0.94
CA LEU A 217 -25.88 0.21 -0.30
C LEU A 217 -26.53 1.50 -0.82
N ASP A 218 -26.71 2.51 0.04
CA ASP A 218 -27.17 3.84 -0.38
C ASP A 218 -26.21 4.51 -1.38
N ARG A 219 -24.95 4.05 -1.45
CA ARG A 219 -23.91 4.54 -2.37
C ARG A 219 -23.78 3.70 -3.65
N LEU A 220 -24.70 2.76 -3.91
CA LEU A 220 -24.61 1.86 -5.07
C LEU A 220 -24.54 2.61 -6.40
N ALA A 221 -25.33 3.67 -6.58
CA ALA A 221 -25.32 4.46 -7.82
C ALA A 221 -23.93 5.09 -8.06
N ASP A 222 -23.27 5.60 -7.02
CA ASP A 222 -21.91 6.15 -7.14
C ASP A 222 -20.89 5.07 -7.48
N CYS A 223 -21.07 3.87 -6.94
CA CYS A 223 -20.22 2.71 -7.20
C CYS A 223 -20.38 2.21 -8.64
N GLU A 224 -21.60 2.21 -9.16
CA GLU A 224 -21.90 1.84 -10.54
C GLU A 224 -21.29 2.84 -11.52
N VAL A 225 -21.42 4.14 -11.26
CA VAL A 225 -20.77 5.18 -12.08
C VAL A 225 -19.23 5.04 -12.04
N TYR A 226 -18.66 4.68 -10.90
CA TYR A 226 -17.22 4.61 -10.72
C TYR A 226 -16.56 3.34 -11.26
N ARG A 227 -17.16 2.15 -11.03
CA ARG A 227 -16.59 0.84 -11.37
C ARG A 227 -17.50 -0.05 -12.23
N GLY A 228 -18.65 0.47 -12.65
CA GLY A 228 -19.59 -0.23 -13.52
C GLY A 228 -20.57 -1.14 -12.77
N ALA A 229 -21.60 -1.58 -13.49
CA ALA A 229 -22.67 -2.43 -12.97
C ALA A 229 -22.16 -3.71 -12.30
N ALA A 230 -21.12 -4.35 -12.85
CA ALA A 230 -20.55 -5.57 -12.27
C ALA A 230 -20.06 -5.37 -10.82
N ALA A 231 -19.49 -4.20 -10.50
CA ALA A 231 -19.07 -3.89 -9.14
C ALA A 231 -20.28 -3.62 -8.22
N ALA A 232 -21.29 -2.89 -8.71
CA ALA A 232 -22.51 -2.59 -7.97
C ALA A 232 -23.34 -3.87 -7.67
N ASP A 233 -23.47 -4.76 -8.64
CA ASP A 233 -24.11 -6.07 -8.48
C ASP A 233 -23.35 -6.93 -7.46
N ALA A 234 -22.01 -6.93 -7.52
CA ALA A 234 -21.18 -7.64 -6.55
C ALA A 234 -21.34 -7.08 -5.13
N ILE A 235 -21.35 -5.75 -4.97
CA ILE A 235 -21.60 -5.08 -3.68
C ILE A 235 -22.95 -5.53 -3.11
N THR A 236 -24.02 -5.47 -3.93
CA THR A 236 -25.37 -5.89 -3.53
C THR A 236 -25.39 -7.35 -3.10
N ARG A 237 -24.69 -8.23 -3.83
CA ARG A 237 -24.67 -9.66 -3.58
C ARG A 237 -23.97 -10.06 -2.28
N ILE A 238 -22.93 -9.33 -1.87
CA ILE A 238 -22.14 -9.68 -0.68
C ILE A 238 -22.53 -8.88 0.56
N ALA A 239 -23.34 -7.84 0.44
CA ALA A 239 -23.71 -6.98 1.56
C ALA A 239 -24.44 -7.76 2.66
N GLU A 240 -24.09 -7.42 3.90
CA GLU A 240 -24.73 -7.92 5.11
C GLU A 240 -25.33 -6.71 5.84
N ASP A 241 -26.61 -6.80 6.18
CA ASP A 241 -27.38 -5.71 6.81
C ASP A 241 -27.26 -4.36 6.08
N GLY A 242 -27.19 -4.40 4.74
CA GLY A 242 -27.08 -3.21 3.89
C GLY A 242 -25.68 -2.57 3.85
N LEU A 243 -24.66 -3.24 4.38
CA LEU A 243 -23.28 -2.75 4.43
C LEU A 243 -22.29 -3.76 3.84
N VAL A 244 -21.17 -3.24 3.32
CA VAL A 244 -19.99 -4.04 2.96
C VAL A 244 -18.76 -3.51 3.71
N THR A 245 -18.08 -4.38 4.43
CA THR A 245 -16.81 -4.11 5.13
C THR A 245 -15.66 -4.88 4.46
N PRO A 246 -14.39 -4.56 4.77
CA PRO A 246 -13.25 -5.33 4.26
C PRO A 246 -13.35 -6.83 4.59
N ALA A 247 -13.73 -7.17 5.83
CA ALA A 247 -13.91 -8.56 6.26
C ALA A 247 -15.00 -9.30 5.44
N ILE A 248 -16.10 -8.62 5.11
CA ILE A 248 -17.17 -9.21 4.27
C ILE A 248 -16.64 -9.49 2.86
N LEU A 249 -15.96 -8.51 2.25
CA LEU A 249 -15.40 -8.64 0.89
C LEU A 249 -14.50 -9.87 0.78
N TRP A 250 -13.48 -9.96 1.62
CA TRP A 250 -12.47 -11.00 1.44
C TRP A 250 -12.94 -12.38 1.92
N ARG A 251 -13.84 -12.45 2.91
CA ARG A 251 -14.49 -13.71 3.30
C ARG A 251 -15.33 -14.31 2.16
N THR A 252 -15.92 -13.46 1.32
CA THR A 252 -16.85 -13.89 0.25
C THR A 252 -16.18 -14.01 -1.12
N ARG A 253 -15.02 -13.38 -1.32
CA ARG A 253 -14.27 -13.34 -2.59
C ARG A 253 -14.16 -14.71 -3.25
N ASP A 254 -13.47 -15.68 -2.64
CA ASP A 254 -13.17 -16.97 -3.29
C ASP A 254 -14.42 -17.83 -3.59
N ARG A 255 -15.58 -17.47 -3.03
CA ARG A 255 -16.85 -18.16 -3.27
C ARG A 255 -17.72 -17.48 -4.31
N LEU A 256 -17.67 -16.15 -4.39
CA LEU A 256 -18.69 -15.37 -5.11
C LEU A 256 -18.10 -14.44 -6.18
N LEU A 257 -16.83 -14.06 -6.09
CA LEU A 257 -16.21 -13.01 -6.91
C LEU A 257 -14.88 -13.46 -7.52
N ASP A 258 -14.65 -13.11 -8.78
CA ASP A 258 -13.29 -13.17 -9.33
C ASP A 258 -12.41 -12.05 -8.75
N TYR A 259 -11.10 -12.14 -8.98
CA TYR A 259 -10.12 -11.18 -8.47
C TYR A 259 -10.39 -9.74 -8.93
N GLN A 260 -10.75 -9.55 -10.20
CA GLN A 260 -10.94 -8.22 -10.77
C GLN A 260 -12.19 -7.54 -10.21
N THR A 261 -13.28 -8.30 -10.08
CA THR A 261 -14.51 -7.82 -9.46
C THR A 261 -14.28 -7.48 -7.98
N ALA A 262 -13.62 -8.35 -7.21
CA ALA A 262 -13.30 -8.07 -5.81
C ALA A 262 -12.42 -6.82 -5.65
N LYS A 263 -11.45 -6.60 -6.55
CA LYS A 263 -10.65 -5.39 -6.59
C LYS A 263 -11.49 -4.14 -6.85
N TRP A 264 -12.46 -4.21 -7.76
CA TRP A 264 -13.36 -3.08 -8.01
C TRP A 264 -14.29 -2.79 -6.82
N VAL A 265 -14.81 -3.83 -6.17
CA VAL A 265 -15.57 -3.68 -4.92
C VAL A 265 -14.70 -3.03 -3.85
N TRP A 266 -13.44 -3.45 -3.68
CA TRP A 266 -12.51 -2.80 -2.76
C TRP A 266 -12.35 -1.30 -3.06
N HIS A 267 -12.14 -0.92 -4.31
CA HIS A 267 -12.01 0.50 -4.65
C HIS A 267 -13.27 1.31 -4.28
N CYS A 268 -14.45 0.74 -4.44
CA CYS A 268 -15.70 1.39 -3.98
C CYS A 268 -15.73 1.53 -2.45
N ILE A 269 -15.35 0.48 -1.71
CA ILE A 269 -15.27 0.51 -0.24
C ILE A 269 -14.27 1.58 0.23
N ALA A 270 -13.07 1.59 -0.34
CA ALA A 270 -12.01 2.51 0.04
C ALA A 270 -12.32 3.97 -0.29
N ARG A 271 -13.08 4.23 -1.37
CA ARG A 271 -13.47 5.58 -1.80
C ARG A 271 -14.71 6.12 -1.07
N TYR A 272 -15.71 5.28 -0.84
CA TYR A 272 -17.04 5.73 -0.37
C TYR A 272 -17.44 5.20 1.01
N GLY A 273 -16.65 4.29 1.59
CA GLY A 273 -16.97 3.62 2.85
C GLY A 273 -16.20 4.14 4.07
N HIS A 274 -15.27 5.09 3.91
CA HIS A 274 -14.60 5.68 5.07
C HIS A 274 -15.54 6.65 5.79
N ILE A 275 -15.69 6.49 7.11
CA ILE A 275 -16.52 7.34 7.98
C ILE A 275 -15.72 8.58 8.41
#